data_AF-A0A835G891-F1
#
_entry.id   AF-A0A835G891-F1
#
_cell.length_a   1.000
_cell.length_b   1.000
_cell.length_c   1.000
_cell.angle_alpha   90.00
_cell.angle_beta   90.00
_cell.angle_gamma   90.00
#
_symmetry.space_group_name_H-M   'P 1'
#
loop_
_entity.id
_entity.type
_entity.pdbx_description
1 polymer ?
#
loop_
_entity_poly.entity_id
_entity_poly.type
_entity_poly.pdbx_seq_one_letter_code
_entity_poly.pdbx_strand_id
1 'polypeptide(L)'
;MNQSVKPFGHVVKFKKGLFGLFKRGWWEIPDVMAASFMAIVGAGMATYGVMRYIETGGENSEYKSVYYVVRSGDPRACKLKNPTYSEYNC
;
A
#
# COMPACT_ATOMS: atom_id res chain seq x y z
N MET A 1 -29.69 -47.24 21.59
CA MET A 1 -28.76 -46.34 22.30
C MET A 1 -27.63 -45.99 21.35
N ASN A 2 -27.69 -44.82 20.69
CA ASN A 2 -26.58 -44.37 19.83
C ASN A 2 -25.70 -43.43 20.65
N GLN A 3 -24.58 -43.93 21.18
CA GLN A 3 -23.55 -43.08 21.76
C GLN A 3 -22.85 -42.35 20.62
N SER A 4 -23.07 -41.03 20.54
CA SER A 4 -22.28 -40.13 19.71
C SER A 4 -20.85 -40.12 20.27
N VAL A 5 -19.95 -40.79 19.56
CA VAL A 5 -18.51 -40.81 19.84
C VAL A 5 -18.01 -39.37 19.90
N LYS A 6 -17.55 -38.95 21.09
CA LYS A 6 -16.90 -37.64 21.25
C LYS A 6 -15.54 -37.72 20.53
N PRO A 7 -15.22 -36.79 19.61
CA PRO A 7 -13.91 -36.78 18.98
C PRO A 7 -12.83 -36.58 20.05
N PHE A 8 -11.77 -37.39 19.99
CA PHE A 8 -10.62 -37.28 20.89
C PHE A 8 -9.77 -36.07 20.47
N GLY A 9 -9.74 -35.02 21.30
CA GLY A 9 -8.95 -33.81 21.09
C GLY A 9 -9.63 -32.53 21.59
N HIS A 10 -8.88 -31.42 21.68
CA HIS A 10 -9.44 -30.11 22.04
C HIS A 10 -10.17 -29.51 20.81
N VAL A 11 -11.49 -29.69 20.76
CA VAL A 11 -12.33 -29.18 19.67
C VAL A 11 -12.67 -27.72 19.92
N VAL A 12 -11.99 -26.80 19.24
CA VAL A 12 -12.28 -25.37 19.34
C VAL A 12 -13.56 -25.06 18.55
N LYS A 13 -14.68 -24.83 19.26
CA LYS A 13 -15.96 -24.48 18.63
C LYS A 13 -16.01 -22.99 18.34
N PHE A 14 -15.78 -22.61 17.08
CA PHE A 14 -15.99 -21.24 16.62
C PHE A 14 -17.47 -20.98 16.30
N LYS A 15 -17.97 -19.78 16.61
CA LYS A 15 -19.32 -19.37 16.23
C LYS A 15 -19.43 -19.25 14.71
N LYS A 16 -20.59 -19.58 14.14
CA LYS A 16 -20.88 -19.38 12.72
C LYS A 16 -21.07 -17.88 12.47
N GLY A 17 -20.13 -17.26 11.75
CA GLY A 17 -20.14 -15.84 11.41
C GLY A 17 -18.77 -15.37 10.88
N LEU A 18 -18.72 -14.21 10.23
CA LEU A 18 -17.51 -13.68 9.58
C LEU A 18 -16.33 -13.56 10.57
N PHE A 19 -16.61 -13.02 11.76
CA PHE A 19 -15.63 -12.88 12.83
C PHE A 19 -15.17 -14.22 13.41
N GLY A 20 -16.05 -15.24 13.37
CA GLY A 20 -15.72 -16.61 13.78
C GLY A 20 -14.85 -17.32 12.76
N LEU A 21 -15.08 -17.05 11.46
CA LEU A 21 -14.26 -17.57 10.37
C LEU A 21 -12.84 -16.97 10.41
N PHE A 22 -12.72 -15.68 10.72
CA PHE A 22 -11.42 -15.02 10.83
C PHE A 22 -10.59 -15.56 12.01
N LYS A 23 -11.20 -15.70 13.19
CA LYS A 23 -10.55 -16.33 14.35
C LYS A 23 -10.16 -17.78 14.06
N ARG A 24 -10.99 -18.51 13.32
CA ARG A 24 -10.66 -19.87 12.87
C ARG A 24 -9.47 -19.86 11.91
N GLY A 25 -9.46 -18.97 10.92
CA GLY A 25 -8.35 -18.82 9.98
C GLY A 25 -7.03 -18.49 10.68
N TRP A 26 -7.07 -17.60 11.68
CA TRP A 26 -5.89 -17.24 12.49
C TRP A 26 -5.33 -18.40 13.33
N TRP A 27 -6.18 -19.37 13.66
CA TRP A 27 -5.81 -20.52 14.49
C TRP A 27 -5.40 -21.74 13.65
N GLU A 28 -6.02 -21.93 12.48
CA GLU A 28 -5.81 -23.10 11.61
C GLU A 28 -4.67 -22.86 10.60
N ILE A 29 -4.53 -21.64 10.05
CA ILE A 29 -3.52 -21.30 9.03
C ILE A 29 -2.94 -19.89 9.28
N PRO A 30 -2.15 -19.70 10.36
CA PRO A 30 -1.67 -18.37 10.74
C PRO A 30 -0.75 -17.74 9.69
N ASP A 31 0.03 -18.54 8.98
CA ASP A 31 1.03 -18.06 8.02
C ASP A 31 0.39 -17.35 6.81
N VAL A 32 -0.66 -17.96 6.22
CA VAL A 32 -1.40 -17.36 5.11
C VAL A 32 -2.17 -16.11 5.54
N MET A 33 -2.73 -16.10 6.76
CA MET A 33 -3.41 -14.93 7.31
C MET A 33 -2.45 -13.77 7.55
N ALA A 34 -1.23 -14.05 8.03
CA ALA A 34 -0.18 -13.05 8.19
C ALA A 34 0.32 -12.51 6.85
N ALA A 35 0.60 -13.40 5.88
CA ALA A 35 1.06 -13.01 4.55
C ALA A 35 0.04 -12.16 3.80
N SER A 36 -1.25 -12.54 3.83
CA SER A 36 -2.33 -11.77 3.21
C SER A 36 -2.54 -10.41 3.87
N PHE A 37 -2.49 -10.33 5.20
CA PHE A 37 -2.52 -9.06 5.91
C PHE A 37 -1.36 -8.16 5.50
N MET A 38 -0.14 -8.70 5.44
CA MET A 38 1.04 -7.93 5.07
C MET A 38 0.99 -7.47 3.61
N ALA A 39 0.45 -8.28 2.70
CA ALA A 39 0.23 -7.90 1.30
C ALA A 39 -0.72 -6.71 1.18
N ILE A 40 -1.83 -6.70 1.95
CA ILE A 40 -2.79 -5.59 1.96
C ILE A 40 -2.13 -4.32 2.51
N VAL A 41 -1.38 -4.43 3.61
CA VAL A 41 -0.65 -3.29 4.20
C VAL A 41 0.37 -2.73 3.21
N GLY A 42 1.14 -3.59 2.55
CA GLY A 42 2.12 -3.19 1.53
C GLY A 42 1.47 -2.47 0.34
N ALA A 43 0.34 -2.99 -0.16
CA ALA A 43 -0.42 -2.35 -1.22
C ALA A 43 -0.98 -0.98 -0.79
N GLY A 44 -1.45 -0.86 0.46
CA GLY A 44 -1.91 0.40 1.04
C GLY A 44 -0.79 1.44 1.15
N MET A 45 0.39 1.04 1.61
CA MET A 45 1.55 1.93 1.68
C MET A 45 2.03 2.36 0.30
N ALA A 46 2.05 1.44 -0.68
CA ALA A 46 2.46 1.76 -2.05
C ALA A 46 1.53 2.79 -2.69
N THR A 47 0.21 2.60 -2.57
CA THR A 47 -0.78 3.56 -3.12
C THR A 47 -0.69 4.92 -2.44
N TYR A 48 -0.58 4.96 -1.12
CA TYR A 48 -0.39 6.22 -0.38
C TYR A 48 0.90 6.95 -0.78
N GLY A 49 2.01 6.23 -0.94
CA GLY A 49 3.28 6.79 -1.39
C GLY A 49 3.19 7.43 -2.78
N VAL A 50 2.52 6.77 -3.72
CA VAL A 50 2.31 7.30 -5.07
C VAL A 50 1.41 8.55 -5.05
N MET A 51 0.31 8.53 -4.30
CA MET A 51 -0.57 9.70 -4.19
C MET A 51 0.19 10.92 -3.65
N ARG A 52 0.92 10.74 -2.55
CA ARG A 52 1.72 11.81 -1.94
C ARG A 52 2.84 12.31 -2.86
N TYR A 53 3.47 11.40 -3.62
CA TYR A 53 4.49 11.77 -4.62
C TYR A 53 3.92 12.68 -5.71
N ILE A 54 2.72 12.37 -6.21
CA ILE A 54 2.05 13.19 -7.24
C ILE A 54 1.66 14.56 -6.67
N GLU A 55 1.03 14.60 -5.48
CA GLU A 55 0.59 15.85 -4.84
C GLU A 55 1.74 16.81 -4.52
N THR A 56 2.88 16.26 -4.10
CA THR A 56 4.05 17.08 -3.74
C THR A 56 4.85 17.54 -4.97
N GLY A 57 4.40 17.16 -6.18
CA GLY A 57 5.14 17.45 -7.40
C GLY A 57 6.47 16.73 -7.40
N GLY A 58 6.48 15.42 -7.12
CA GLY A 58 7.67 14.61 -7.00
C GLY A 58 8.61 14.71 -8.20
N GLU A 59 8.10 14.93 -9.41
CA GLU A 59 8.92 15.17 -10.61
C GLU A 59 9.75 16.48 -10.55
N ASN A 60 9.42 17.40 -9.64
CA ASN A 60 10.01 18.73 -9.47
C ASN A 60 10.81 18.83 -8.15
N SER A 61 11.57 17.79 -7.84
CA SER A 61 12.52 17.89 -6.74
C SER A 61 13.87 18.39 -7.28
N GLU A 62 14.51 19.26 -6.49
CA GLU A 62 15.77 19.95 -6.78
C GLU A 62 16.99 19.00 -6.90
N TYR A 63 16.79 17.68 -6.94
CA TYR A 63 17.88 16.69 -6.94
C TYR A 63 18.75 16.66 -8.21
N LYS A 64 18.46 17.48 -9.23
CA LYS A 64 19.40 17.73 -10.31
C LYS A 64 20.17 19.02 -10.02
N SER A 65 21.15 18.92 -9.13
CA SER A 65 21.97 20.02 -8.59
C SER A 65 22.76 20.82 -9.63
N VAL A 66 22.78 20.42 -10.90
CA VAL A 66 23.65 21.00 -11.94
C VAL A 66 22.84 21.77 -12.99
N TYR A 67 21.93 21.12 -13.72
CA TYR A 67 20.96 21.76 -14.63
C TYR A 67 19.97 20.72 -15.19
N TYR A 68 18.75 21.17 -15.52
CA TYR A 68 17.77 20.40 -16.29
C TYR A 68 17.47 21.15 -17.58
N VAL A 69 17.69 20.52 -18.73
CA VAL A 69 17.27 21.07 -20.03
C VAL A 69 15.84 20.61 -20.25
N VAL A 70 14.92 21.56 -20.32
CA VAL A 70 13.50 21.33 -20.59
C VAL A 70 13.18 21.93 -21.96
N ARG A 71 12.28 21.32 -22.73
CA ARG A 71 11.85 21.92 -24.00
C ARG A 71 11.02 23.16 -23.70
N SER A 72 11.20 24.19 -24.50
CA SER A 72 10.50 25.49 -24.34
C SER A 72 8.97 25.42 -24.34
N GLY A 73 8.38 24.37 -24.94
CA GLY A 73 6.93 24.19 -25.00
C GLY A 73 6.37 23.13 -24.05
N ASP A 74 7.20 22.54 -23.17
CA ASP A 74 6.71 21.50 -22.27
C ASP A 74 5.87 22.13 -21.14
N PRO A 75 4.62 21.71 -20.92
CA PRO A 75 3.78 22.21 -19.82
C PRO A 75 4.36 21.87 -18.42
N ARG A 76 5.36 20.98 -18.37
CA ARG A 76 6.13 20.67 -17.16
C ARG A 76 7.08 21.80 -16.77
N ALA A 77 7.48 22.67 -17.69
CA ALA A 77 8.40 23.79 -17.44
C ALA A 77 7.82 24.80 -16.42
N CYS A 78 6.51 25.09 -16.50
CA CYS A 78 5.85 26.02 -15.59
C CYS A 78 5.61 25.46 -14.17
N LYS A 79 5.87 24.17 -13.95
CA LYS A 79 5.74 23.54 -12.63
C LYS A 79 7.05 23.55 -11.86
N LEU A 80 8.15 24.07 -12.43
CA LEU A 80 9.43 24.18 -11.74
C LEU A 80 9.36 25.20 -10.60
N LYS A 81 9.83 24.81 -9.41
CA LYS A 81 9.69 25.65 -8.19
C LYS A 81 10.88 26.59 -7.99
N ASN A 82 12.06 26.24 -8.50
CA ASN A 82 13.30 26.99 -8.29
C ASN A 82 14.26 26.92 -9.50
N PRO A 83 13.96 27.62 -10.60
CA PRO A 83 14.90 27.70 -11.72
C PRO A 83 16.04 28.68 -11.41
N THR A 84 17.30 28.24 -11.52
CA THR A 84 18.49 29.12 -11.46
C THR A 84 18.56 30.10 -12.65
N TYR A 85 17.98 29.72 -13.79
CA TYR A 85 17.74 30.57 -14.95
C TYR A 85 16.48 30.08 -15.65
N SER A 86 15.46 30.92 -15.76
CA SER A 86 14.22 30.65 -16.50
C SER A 86 14.06 31.74 -17.55
N GLU A 87 14.28 31.41 -18.82
CA GLU A 87 13.92 32.28 -19.95
C GLU A 87 12.41 32.26 -20.24
N TYR A 88 11.66 31.44 -19.50
CA TYR A 88 10.25 31.20 -19.75
C TYR A 88 9.41 32.12 -18.87
N ASN A 89 8.64 33.00 -19.53
CA ASN A 89 7.51 33.70 -18.93
C ASN A 89 6.31 32.72 -18.97
N CYS A 90 6.11 31.99 -17.87
CA CYS A 90 4.81 31.47 -17.49
C CYS A 90 4.18 32.52 -16.55
#